data_AF-A0A5C5RMZ9-F1
#
_entry.id   AF-A0A5C5RMZ9-F1
#
_cell.length_a   1.000
_cell.length_b   1.000
_cell.length_c   1.000
_cell.angle_alpha   90.00
_cell.angle_beta   90.00
_cell.angle_gamma   90.00
#
_symmetry.space_group_name_H-M   'P 1'
#
loop_
_entity.id
_entity.type
_entity.pdbx_description
1 polymer ?
#
loop_
_entity_poly.entity_id
_entity_poly.type
_entity_poly.pdbx_seq_one_letter_code
_entity_poly.pdbx_strand_id
1 'polypeptide(L)'
;MRRTAIVGAAAATAVLVLAGCAGQHEAPAPSPSAFSSTPSFPDPGQFSTPPSGVVDEDTEETIAPGPAPIWDADSRASAIDAAETAMTAFARPDLDYDAWWSVVAPLLTAQAQQDYAYVDPVSIPVKQVTGAGKVTDEESAYVGHVEVPTDVGTYTVVVIRADGASPWLVSRFTPPEGVR
;
A
#
# COMPACT_ATOMS: atom_id res chain seq x y z
N MET A 1 -35.64 0.06 -45.69
CA MET A 1 -36.28 -1.28 -45.56
C MET A 1 -35.84 -1.82 -44.20
N ARG A 2 -36.62 -2.18 -43.17
CA ARG A 2 -38.04 -2.49 -42.87
C ARG A 2 -38.24 -2.03 -41.40
N ARG A 3 -39.30 -1.28 -41.01
CA ARG A 3 -40.57 -1.75 -40.37
C ARG A 3 -40.35 -2.83 -39.28
N THR A 4 -40.87 -2.81 -38.04
CA THR A 4 -41.98 -2.12 -37.35
C THR A 4 -41.99 -2.57 -35.86
N ALA A 5 -42.70 -1.82 -34.99
CA ALA A 5 -42.96 -2.05 -33.56
C ALA A 5 -43.94 -3.22 -33.23
N ILE A 6 -44.11 -3.54 -31.93
CA ILE A 6 -45.32 -4.04 -31.16
C ILE A 6 -44.82 -4.54 -29.77
N VAL A 7 -45.10 -3.91 -28.61
CA VAL A 7 -46.29 -3.95 -27.70
C VAL A 7 -46.59 -5.33 -27.07
N GLY A 8 -46.74 -5.39 -25.74
CA GLY A 8 -47.46 -6.49 -25.06
C GLY A 8 -47.18 -6.65 -23.56
N ALA A 9 -48.17 -6.33 -22.73
CA ALA A 9 -48.17 -6.34 -21.27
C ALA A 9 -48.60 -7.70 -20.65
N ALA A 10 -48.28 -7.94 -19.37
CA ALA A 10 -49.11 -8.79 -18.49
C ALA A 10 -48.79 -8.53 -17.00
N ALA A 11 -49.85 -8.23 -16.24
CA ALA A 11 -49.87 -8.09 -14.79
C ALA A 11 -50.01 -9.46 -14.10
N ALA A 12 -49.51 -9.60 -12.86
CA ALA A 12 -49.89 -10.70 -11.98
C ALA A 12 -49.92 -10.23 -10.51
N THR A 13 -51.14 -10.13 -9.99
CA THR A 13 -51.55 -10.00 -8.58
C THR A 13 -51.54 -11.35 -7.87
N ALA A 14 -51.07 -11.45 -6.62
CA ALA A 14 -51.60 -12.40 -5.63
C ALA A 14 -51.13 -12.07 -4.19
N VAL A 15 -52.02 -11.54 -3.33
CA VAL A 15 -52.79 -12.21 -2.23
C VAL A 15 -52.04 -12.23 -0.88
N LEU A 16 -52.47 -11.33 0.03
CA LEU A 16 -52.29 -11.43 1.49
C LEU A 16 -53.24 -12.48 2.07
N VAL A 17 -52.75 -13.32 2.98
CA VAL A 17 -53.59 -14.04 3.94
C VAL A 17 -52.96 -13.91 5.33
N LEU A 18 -53.55 -13.08 6.19
CA LEU A 18 -53.32 -13.12 7.63
C LEU A 18 -54.25 -14.19 8.22
N ALA A 19 -53.70 -15.35 8.57
CA ALA A 19 -54.38 -16.34 9.38
C ALA A 19 -53.92 -16.18 10.84
N GLY A 20 -54.75 -15.52 11.65
CA GLY A 20 -54.70 -15.66 13.10
C GLY A 20 -55.46 -16.92 13.52
N CYS A 21 -54.91 -17.66 14.49
CA CYS A 21 -55.68 -18.56 15.34
C CYS A 21 -55.09 -18.54 16.74
N ALA A 22 -55.91 -18.02 17.66
CA ALA A 22 -55.71 -18.07 19.08
C ALA A 22 -56.07 -19.46 19.63
N GLY A 23 -55.30 -19.90 20.64
CA GLY A 23 -55.79 -20.72 21.75
C GLY A 23 -55.84 -22.23 21.54
N GLN A 24 -54.86 -22.94 22.10
CA GLN A 24 -55.11 -24.24 22.73
C GLN A 24 -54.59 -24.23 24.16
N HIS A 25 -55.50 -24.56 25.07
CA HIS A 25 -55.32 -24.69 26.51
C HIS A 25 -54.66 -26.04 26.79
N GLU A 26 -53.38 -26.02 27.17
CA GLU A 26 -52.65 -27.21 27.61
C GLU A 26 -52.52 -27.19 29.13
N ALA A 27 -52.95 -28.26 29.79
CA ALA A 27 -52.78 -28.49 31.21
C ALA A 27 -51.28 -28.45 31.60
N PRO A 28 -50.91 -28.06 32.84
CA PRO A 28 -49.51 -28.04 33.22
C PRO A 28 -48.95 -29.47 33.27
N ALA A 29 -48.16 -29.84 32.25
CA ALA A 29 -47.23 -30.95 32.32
C ALA A 29 -46.17 -30.64 33.41
N PRO A 30 -45.64 -31.65 34.14
CA PRO A 30 -44.55 -31.41 35.06
C PRO A 30 -43.38 -30.79 34.30
N SER A 31 -42.87 -29.65 34.79
CA SER A 31 -41.71 -28.99 34.20
C SER A 31 -40.59 -30.01 33.99
N PRO A 32 -40.09 -30.24 32.76
CA PRO A 32 -38.82 -30.90 32.60
C PRO A 32 -37.79 -30.00 33.27
N SER A 33 -37.03 -30.55 34.22
CA SER A 33 -35.87 -29.87 34.77
C SER A 33 -34.99 -29.43 33.61
N ALA A 34 -34.92 -28.12 33.37
CA ALA A 34 -34.01 -27.56 32.39
C ALA A 34 -32.59 -27.83 32.90
N PHE A 35 -31.88 -28.74 32.25
CA PHE A 35 -30.42 -28.80 32.37
C PHE A 35 -29.87 -27.57 31.66
N SER A 36 -29.59 -26.51 32.42
CA SER A 36 -28.78 -25.39 31.93
C SER A 36 -27.36 -25.89 31.72
N SER A 37 -27.10 -26.43 30.52
CA SER A 37 -25.75 -26.70 30.06
C SER A 37 -25.17 -25.38 29.57
N THR A 38 -24.58 -24.59 30.46
CA THR A 38 -23.81 -23.41 30.03
C THR A 38 -22.61 -23.93 29.22
N PRO A 39 -22.37 -23.44 27.99
CA PRO A 39 -21.14 -23.75 27.29
C PRO A 39 -19.95 -23.28 28.15
N SER A 40 -19.07 -24.21 28.51
CA SER A 40 -17.82 -23.87 29.16
C SER A 40 -16.89 -23.29 28.10
N PHE A 41 -16.67 -21.98 28.13
CA PHE A 41 -15.66 -21.34 27.29
C PHE A 41 -14.28 -21.54 27.91
N PRO A 42 -13.27 -21.93 27.12
CA PRO A 42 -11.89 -21.99 27.59
C PRO A 42 -11.47 -20.62 28.15
N ASP A 43 -10.83 -20.60 29.32
CA ASP A 43 -10.20 -19.41 29.90
C ASP A 43 -9.23 -18.77 28.90
N PRO A 44 -9.43 -17.52 28.45
CA PRO A 44 -8.53 -16.87 27.50
C PRO A 44 -7.09 -16.71 28.05
N GLY A 45 -6.90 -16.77 29.37
CA GLY A 45 -5.57 -16.76 30.00
C GLY A 45 -4.75 -18.04 29.78
N GLN A 46 -5.35 -19.11 29.22
CA GLN A 46 -4.62 -20.34 28.90
C GLN A 46 -3.83 -20.27 27.59
N PHE A 47 -4.11 -19.25 26.76
CA PHE A 47 -3.40 -19.06 25.50
C PHE A 47 -2.17 -18.20 25.72
N SER A 48 -1.06 -18.55 25.06
CA SER A 48 0.12 -17.68 25.01
C SER A 48 -0.30 -16.33 24.42
N THR A 49 0.12 -15.24 25.04
CA THR A 49 -0.05 -13.91 24.48
C THR A 49 0.69 -13.85 23.14
N PRO A 50 0.07 -13.24 22.10
CA PRO A 50 0.76 -13.07 20.83
C PRO A 50 2.01 -12.20 21.06
N PRO A 51 3.11 -12.46 20.32
CA PRO A 51 4.27 -11.60 20.38
C PRO A 51 3.88 -10.16 20.03
N SER A 52 4.46 -9.20 20.74
CA SER A 52 4.21 -7.77 20.47
C SER A 52 4.94 -7.37 19.20
N GLY A 53 4.22 -6.81 18.22
CA GLY A 53 4.81 -6.39 16.95
C GLY A 53 3.82 -6.41 15.80
N VAL A 54 4.29 -6.03 14.62
CA VAL A 54 3.61 -6.27 13.34
C VAL A 54 4.22 -7.52 12.70
N VAL A 55 3.38 -8.36 12.10
CA VAL A 55 3.89 -9.47 11.28
C VAL A 55 4.26 -8.88 9.92
N ASP A 56 5.50 -9.04 9.53
CA ASP A 56 5.96 -8.70 8.19
C ASP A 56 5.44 -9.78 7.23
N GLU A 57 4.64 -9.37 6.25
CA GLU A 57 3.95 -10.30 5.33
C GLU A 57 4.92 -11.01 4.37
N ASP A 58 6.11 -10.44 4.12
CA ASP A 58 7.11 -11.01 3.22
C ASP A 58 8.02 -12.03 3.92
N THR A 59 8.28 -11.84 5.22
CA THR A 59 9.20 -12.68 6.01
C THR A 59 8.50 -13.60 7.01
N GLU A 60 7.20 -13.39 7.26
CA GLU A 60 6.40 -14.04 8.31
C GLU A 60 6.96 -13.83 9.74
N GLU A 61 7.91 -12.91 9.92
CA GLU A 61 8.53 -12.61 11.21
C GLU A 61 7.75 -11.50 11.95
N THR A 62 7.74 -11.58 13.29
CA THR A 62 7.18 -10.49 14.13
C THR A 62 8.25 -9.43 14.38
N ILE A 63 8.01 -8.22 13.88
CA ILE A 63 8.92 -7.08 14.02
C ILE A 63 8.31 -6.05 14.97
N ALA A 64 9.11 -5.55 15.91
CA ALA A 64 8.68 -4.45 16.77
C ALA A 64 8.50 -3.18 15.91
N PRO A 65 7.40 -2.43 16.05
CA PRO A 65 7.22 -1.19 15.31
C PRO A 65 8.34 -0.21 15.67
N GLY A 66 9.03 0.29 14.65
CA GLY A 66 10.03 1.32 14.80
C GLY A 66 9.45 2.65 15.30
N PRO A 67 10.31 3.64 15.62
CA PRO A 67 9.86 4.95 16.06
C PRO A 67 8.98 5.60 14.98
N ALA A 68 7.88 6.23 15.39
CA ALA A 68 7.02 6.93 14.45
C ALA A 68 7.81 8.05 13.74
N PRO A 69 7.75 8.13 12.40
CA PRO A 69 8.45 9.16 11.66
C PRO A 69 7.85 10.54 11.90
N ILE A 70 8.72 11.55 11.93
CA ILE A 70 8.35 12.96 11.98
C ILE A 70 8.94 13.71 10.78
N TRP A 71 8.32 14.82 10.39
CA TRP A 71 8.80 15.67 9.30
C TRP A 71 9.54 16.90 9.84
N ASP A 72 10.78 16.69 10.28
CA ASP A 72 11.67 17.74 10.75
C ASP A 72 12.69 18.17 9.70
N ALA A 73 13.58 19.10 10.06
CA ALA A 73 14.61 19.60 9.15
C ALA A 73 15.59 18.49 8.72
N ASP A 74 15.96 17.60 9.64
CA ASP A 74 16.90 16.51 9.39
C ASP A 74 16.28 15.43 8.49
N SER A 75 15.01 15.07 8.72
CA SER A 75 14.28 14.14 7.84
C SER A 75 14.13 14.70 6.43
N ARG A 76 13.85 16.00 6.30
CA ARG A 76 13.77 16.69 5.00
C ARG A 76 15.11 16.66 4.27
N ALA A 77 16.20 17.00 4.96
CA ALA A 77 17.54 16.96 4.38
C ALA A 77 17.91 15.52 3.95
N SER A 78 17.61 14.53 4.78
CA SER A 78 17.88 13.11 4.48
C SER A 78 17.06 12.59 3.29
N ALA A 79 15.80 13.06 3.13
CA ALA A 79 14.97 12.70 1.98
C ALA A 79 15.53 13.30 0.68
N ILE A 80 15.99 14.56 0.71
CA ILE A 80 16.63 15.21 -0.44
C ILE A 80 17.93 14.49 -0.80
N ASP A 81 18.79 14.20 0.19
CA ASP A 81 20.06 13.51 -0.02
C ASP A 81 19.87 12.11 -0.64
N ALA A 82 18.89 11.34 -0.14
CA ALA A 82 18.55 10.05 -0.70
C ALA A 82 18.05 10.15 -2.15
N ALA A 83 17.19 11.12 -2.44
CA ALA A 83 16.68 11.35 -3.79
C ALA A 83 17.78 11.79 -4.77
N GLU A 84 18.67 12.70 -4.37
CA GLU A 84 19.80 13.16 -5.17
C GLU A 84 20.82 12.05 -5.41
N THR A 85 21.13 11.26 -4.38
CA THR A 85 22.04 10.11 -4.47
C THR A 85 21.50 9.09 -5.46
N ALA A 86 20.22 8.73 -5.33
CA ALA A 86 19.57 7.78 -6.23
C ALA A 86 19.46 8.32 -7.66
N MET A 87 19.11 9.60 -7.84
CA MET A 87 19.05 10.22 -9.16
C MET A 87 20.43 10.26 -9.83
N THR A 88 21.49 10.54 -9.06
CA THR A 88 22.87 10.54 -9.55
C THR A 88 23.32 9.13 -9.97
N ALA A 89 22.96 8.10 -9.18
CA ALA A 89 23.23 6.71 -9.55
C ALA A 89 22.44 6.27 -10.80
N PHE A 90 21.17 6.68 -10.89
CA PHE A 90 20.29 6.37 -12.02
C PHE A 90 20.75 7.03 -13.32
N ALA A 91 21.24 8.28 -13.26
CA ALA A 91 21.68 9.08 -14.40
C ALA A 91 23.07 8.68 -14.94
N ARG A 92 23.31 7.38 -15.11
CA ARG A 92 24.58 6.81 -15.58
C ARG A 92 24.41 5.92 -16.82
N PRO A 93 23.97 6.49 -17.95
CA PRO A 93 23.79 5.74 -19.20
C PRO A 93 25.11 5.28 -19.83
N ASP A 94 26.24 5.70 -19.27
CA ASP A 94 27.60 5.32 -19.64
C ASP A 94 28.06 3.98 -19.04
N LEU A 95 27.36 3.46 -18.03
CA LEU A 95 27.68 2.19 -17.37
C LEU A 95 27.00 1.02 -18.08
N ASP A 96 27.63 -0.16 -18.00
CA ASP A 96 26.93 -1.41 -18.30
C ASP A 96 25.88 -1.73 -17.23
N TYR A 97 24.94 -2.62 -17.57
CA TYR A 97 23.81 -2.96 -16.70
C TYR A 97 24.26 -3.46 -15.32
N ASP A 98 25.25 -4.35 -15.22
CA ASP A 98 25.64 -4.94 -13.93
C ASP A 98 26.28 -3.88 -13.01
N ALA A 99 27.15 -3.03 -13.58
CA ALA A 99 27.75 -1.92 -12.85
C ALA A 99 26.70 -0.90 -12.39
N TRP A 100 25.79 -0.50 -13.29
CA TRP A 100 24.69 0.42 -12.99
C TRP A 100 23.75 -0.14 -11.93
N TRP A 101 23.32 -1.40 -12.09
CA TRP A 101 22.37 -2.04 -11.18
C TRP A 101 22.96 -2.19 -9.77
N SER A 102 24.27 -2.47 -9.66
CA SER A 102 24.95 -2.61 -8.37
C SER A 102 24.89 -1.34 -7.51
N VAL A 103 24.80 -0.16 -8.12
CA VAL A 103 24.72 1.13 -7.41
C VAL A 103 23.30 1.65 -7.26
N VAL A 104 22.40 1.30 -8.19
CA VAL A 104 21.00 1.75 -8.14
C VAL A 104 20.14 0.85 -7.25
N ALA A 105 20.21 -0.46 -7.40
CA ALA A 105 19.32 -1.40 -6.72
C ALA A 105 19.26 -1.22 -5.18
N PRO A 106 20.37 -0.99 -4.46
CA PRO A 106 20.34 -0.80 -3.01
C PRO A 106 19.59 0.46 -2.55
N LEU A 107 19.38 1.43 -3.45
CA LEU A 107 18.69 2.69 -3.19
C LEU A 107 17.18 2.58 -3.48
N LEU A 108 16.74 1.46 -4.03
CA LEU A 108 15.36 1.21 -4.44
C LEU A 108 14.62 0.38 -3.39
N THR A 109 13.32 0.61 -3.30
CA THR A 109 12.42 -0.33 -2.60
C THR A 109 12.38 -1.67 -3.31
N ALA A 110 11.98 -2.75 -2.63
CA ALA A 110 11.87 -4.07 -3.24
C ALA A 110 10.97 -4.08 -4.49
N GLN A 111 9.85 -3.36 -4.45
CA GLN A 111 8.98 -3.20 -5.61
C GLN A 111 9.67 -2.45 -6.74
N ALA A 112 10.34 -1.32 -6.44
CA ALA A 112 11.06 -0.56 -7.46
C ALA A 112 12.20 -1.39 -8.08
N GLN A 113 12.88 -2.23 -7.30
CA GLN A 113 13.87 -3.15 -7.86
C GLN A 113 13.25 -4.06 -8.93
N GLN A 114 12.05 -4.59 -8.70
CA GLN A 114 11.36 -5.40 -9.71
C GLN A 114 10.97 -4.58 -10.94
N ASP A 115 10.46 -3.36 -10.73
CA ASP A 115 10.02 -2.47 -11.81
C ASP A 115 11.19 -2.01 -12.71
N TYR A 116 12.37 -1.80 -12.13
CA TYR A 116 13.56 -1.27 -12.84
C TYR A 116 14.60 -2.34 -13.23
N ALA A 117 14.43 -3.61 -12.83
CA ALA A 117 15.39 -4.70 -13.08
C ALA A 117 15.70 -4.99 -14.57
N TYR A 118 14.93 -4.44 -15.50
CA TYR A 118 15.11 -4.66 -16.93
C TYR A 118 15.35 -3.37 -17.71
N VAL A 119 15.59 -2.26 -17.02
CA VAL A 119 15.95 -1.01 -17.68
C VAL A 119 17.38 -1.10 -18.20
N ASP A 120 17.55 -0.83 -19.49
CA ASP A 120 18.87 -0.65 -20.10
C ASP A 120 19.39 0.75 -19.74
N PRO A 121 20.54 0.89 -19.06
CA PRO A 121 21.10 2.20 -18.70
C PRO A 121 21.25 3.12 -19.92
N VAL A 122 21.59 2.59 -21.09
CA VAL A 122 21.82 3.38 -22.31
C VAL A 122 20.52 4.06 -22.79
N SER A 123 19.36 3.54 -22.40
CA SER A 123 18.04 4.14 -22.71
C SER A 123 17.67 5.30 -21.78
N ILE A 124 18.40 5.51 -20.69
CA ILE A 124 18.11 6.57 -19.72
C ILE A 124 18.52 7.93 -20.33
N PRO A 125 17.58 8.87 -20.51
CA PRO A 125 17.88 10.14 -21.19
C PRO A 125 18.70 11.11 -20.34
N VAL A 126 18.62 10.97 -19.01
CA VAL A 126 19.28 11.83 -18.03
C VAL A 126 20.72 11.39 -17.79
N LYS A 127 21.64 12.36 -17.69
CA LYS A 127 23.08 12.08 -17.51
C LYS A 127 23.68 12.71 -16.27
N GLN A 128 23.01 13.71 -15.69
CA GLN A 128 23.50 14.39 -14.50
C GLN A 128 22.39 15.15 -13.78
N VAL A 129 22.55 15.26 -12.46
CA VAL A 129 21.82 16.21 -11.62
C VAL A 129 22.47 17.59 -11.77
N THR A 130 21.66 18.64 -11.94
CA THR A 130 22.13 20.00 -12.27
C THR A 130 21.94 21.01 -11.13
N GLY A 131 21.25 20.63 -10.06
CA GLY A 131 21.00 21.49 -8.92
C GLY A 131 20.49 20.74 -7.71
N ALA A 132 20.31 21.47 -6.61
CA ALA A 132 19.78 20.90 -5.37
C ALA A 132 18.30 20.51 -5.52
N GLY A 133 17.96 19.36 -4.96
CA GLY A 133 16.61 18.86 -4.86
C GLY A 133 15.78 19.65 -3.87
N LYS A 134 14.47 19.59 -4.06
CA LYS A 134 13.49 20.27 -3.22
C LYS A 134 12.31 19.37 -2.93
N VAL A 135 11.93 19.28 -1.66
CA VAL A 135 10.69 18.62 -1.26
C VAL A 135 9.48 19.45 -1.71
N THR A 136 8.52 18.81 -2.36
CA THR A 136 7.28 19.44 -2.84
C THR A 136 6.02 18.98 -2.13
N ASP A 137 6.06 17.82 -1.48
CA ASP A 137 4.96 17.28 -0.67
C ASP A 137 5.48 16.79 0.69
N GLU A 138 4.75 17.16 1.73
CA GLU A 138 5.07 16.94 3.15
C GLU A 138 3.85 16.41 3.92
N GLU A 139 2.79 15.97 3.24
CA GLU A 139 1.55 15.51 3.87
C GLU A 139 1.75 14.21 4.67
N SER A 140 2.75 13.40 4.29
CA SER A 140 3.09 12.14 4.96
C SER A 140 4.53 12.14 5.46
N ALA A 141 4.71 11.76 6.73
CA ALA A 141 6.05 11.55 7.27
C ALA A 141 6.73 10.27 6.72
N TYR A 142 6.01 9.41 6.00
CA TYR A 142 6.52 8.15 5.42
C TYR A 142 6.88 8.27 3.94
N VAL A 143 6.40 9.31 3.25
CA VAL A 143 6.56 9.49 1.80
C VAL A 143 7.04 10.90 1.53
N GLY A 144 8.16 11.03 0.81
CA GLY A 144 8.68 12.30 0.33
C GLY A 144 8.56 12.40 -1.18
N HIS A 145 8.08 13.53 -1.67
CA HIS A 145 8.16 13.91 -3.08
C HIS A 145 9.28 14.93 -3.25
N VAL A 146 10.34 14.56 -3.97
CA VAL A 146 11.51 15.42 -4.18
C VAL A 146 11.64 15.74 -5.66
N GLU A 147 11.59 17.01 -5.99
CA GLU A 147 11.96 17.52 -7.31
C GLU A 147 13.48 17.63 -7.40
N VAL A 148 14.09 16.91 -8.34
CA VAL A 148 15.54 16.92 -8.58
C VAL A 148 15.80 17.51 -9.97
N PRO A 149 16.46 18.68 -10.07
CA PRO A 149 16.84 19.27 -11.34
C PRO A 149 17.88 18.42 -12.07
N THR A 150 17.67 18.12 -13.35
CA THR A 150 18.60 17.35 -14.19
C THR A 150 18.87 18.05 -15.52
N ASP A 151 19.74 17.48 -16.36
CA ASP A 151 20.07 18.04 -17.68
C ASP A 151 18.94 17.93 -18.71
N VAL A 152 17.91 17.11 -18.43
CA VAL A 152 16.73 16.94 -19.29
C VAL A 152 15.44 17.51 -18.69
N GLY A 153 15.54 18.23 -17.58
CA GLY A 153 14.41 18.81 -16.84
C GLY A 153 14.34 18.33 -15.39
N THR A 154 13.28 18.68 -14.68
CA THR A 154 13.11 18.30 -13.28
C THR A 154 12.44 16.93 -13.18
N TYR A 155 13.12 15.97 -12.54
CA TYR A 155 12.53 14.70 -12.18
C TYR A 155 11.79 14.83 -10.85
N THR A 156 10.66 14.13 -10.72
CA THR A 156 10.03 13.91 -9.42
C THR A 156 10.39 12.53 -8.92
N VAL A 157 11.18 12.48 -7.85
CA VAL A 157 11.61 11.25 -7.17
C VAL A 157 10.74 11.05 -5.95
N VAL A 158 10.07 9.89 -5.89
CA VAL A 158 9.27 9.51 -4.72
C VAL A 158 10.13 8.60 -3.85
N VAL A 159 10.33 9.03 -2.61
CA VAL A 159 11.07 8.28 -1.58
C VAL A 159 10.12 7.82 -0.48
N ILE A 160 10.34 6.63 0.06
CA ILE A 160 9.58 6.08 1.17
C ILE A 160 10.52 5.55 2.26
N ARG A 161 10.05 5.54 3.51
CA ARG A 161 10.74 4.90 4.65
C ARG A 161 9.76 4.06 5.46
N ALA A 162 10.25 3.00 6.09
CA ALA A 162 9.42 2.11 6.91
C ALA A 162 9.05 2.74 8.27
N ASP A 163 9.97 3.51 8.87
CA ASP A 163 9.78 4.19 10.15
C ASP A 163 10.74 5.40 10.27
N GLY A 164 10.75 6.09 11.41
CA GLY A 164 11.58 7.26 11.66
C GLY A 164 13.09 7.01 11.76
N ALA A 165 13.53 5.77 11.91
CA ALA A 165 14.95 5.39 11.94
C ALA A 165 15.42 4.74 10.64
N SER A 166 14.50 4.31 9.78
CA SER A 166 14.76 3.66 8.51
C SER A 166 15.28 4.64 7.46
N PRO A 167 16.18 4.18 6.56
CA PRO A 167 16.63 5.00 5.45
C PRO A 167 15.49 5.28 4.47
N TRP A 168 15.63 6.37 3.72
CA TRP A 168 14.79 6.67 2.57
C TRP A 168 15.19 5.81 1.38
N LEU A 169 14.22 5.10 0.80
CA LEU A 169 14.39 4.31 -0.43
C LEU A 169 13.50 4.87 -1.52
N VAL A 170 14.00 4.89 -2.76
CA VAL A 170 13.23 5.36 -3.91
C VAL A 170 12.21 4.31 -4.32
N SER A 171 10.95 4.72 -4.42
CA SER A 171 9.87 3.91 -4.98
C SER A 171 9.63 4.20 -6.46
N ARG A 172 9.93 5.42 -6.94
CA ARG A 172 9.68 5.81 -8.33
C ARG A 172 10.51 7.01 -8.78
N PHE A 173 11.03 6.94 -9.99
CA PHE A 173 11.53 8.08 -10.78
C PHE A 173 10.46 8.50 -11.79
N THR A 174 10.00 9.74 -11.72
CA THR A 174 9.04 10.31 -12.68
C THR A 174 9.76 11.30 -13.59
N PRO A 175 9.86 11.02 -14.90
CA PRO A 175 10.52 11.94 -15.84
C PRO A 175 9.72 13.24 -16.01
N PRO A 176 10.39 14.34 -16.39
CA PRO A 176 9.71 15.58 -16.76
C PRO A 176 8.79 15.36 -17.96
N GLU A 177 7.72 16.15 -18.04
CA GLU A 177 6.78 16.06 -19.16
C GLU A 177 7.50 16.25 -20.51
N GLY A 178 7.18 15.40 -21.48
CA GLY A 178 7.70 15.50 -22.84
C GLY A 178 9.04 14.78 -23.08
N VAL A 179 9.66 14.18 -22.06
CA VAL A 179 10.82 13.30 -22.22
C VAL A 179 10.35 11.84 -22.33
N ARG A 180 10.70 11.16 -23.42
CA ARG A 180 10.42 9.74 -23.67
C ARG A 180 11.63 9.05 -24.28
#